data_AF-X1C306-F1
#
_entry.id   AF-X1C306-F1
#
_cell.length_a   1.000
_cell.length_b   1.000
_cell.length_c   1.000
_cell.angle_alpha   90.00
_cell.angle_beta   90.00
_cell.angle_gamma   90.00
#
_symmetry.space_group_name_H-M   'P 1'
#
loop_
_entity.id
_entity.type
_entity.pdbx_description
1 polymer ?
#
loop_
_entity_poly.entity_id
_entity_poly.type
_entity_poly.pdbx_seq_one_letter_code
_entity_poly.pdbx_strand_id
1 'polypeptide(L)'
;MNKEPTAKQLKKFWEWCGFELEIVSFNTDPADLGGKRECTVDHWHYGANLWTVFPPTIDLNNLFKYAVPKLIELGYHLELCDTTKPNEYRVAIKDRSFSLVGNLWWDNDPALALFWAIEKLIDGESL
;
A
#
# COMPACT_ATOMS: atom_id res chain seq x y z
N MET A 1 -7.67 -5.29 -14.48
CA MET A 1 -7.02 -4.39 -15.47
C MET A 1 -5.62 -4.27 -14.93
N ASN A 2 -4.67 -5.04 -15.44
CA ASN A 2 -3.40 -5.28 -14.75
C ASN A 2 -2.48 -4.06 -14.88
N LYS A 3 -2.71 -3.06 -14.05
CA LYS A 3 -1.77 -1.97 -13.86
C LYS A 3 -1.03 -2.25 -12.57
N GLU A 4 0.29 -2.46 -12.68
CA GLU A 4 1.14 -2.48 -11.50
C GLU A 4 1.14 -1.09 -10.86
N PRO A 5 1.09 -1.00 -9.52
CA PRO A 5 1.18 0.29 -8.83
C PRO A 5 2.52 0.98 -9.12
N THR A 6 2.49 2.29 -9.34
CA THR A 6 3.73 3.07 -9.48
C THR A 6 4.42 3.25 -8.12
N ALA A 7 5.74 3.52 -8.12
CA ALA A 7 6.48 3.80 -6.88
C ALA A 7 5.87 4.95 -6.06
N LYS A 8 5.31 5.98 -6.73
CA LYS A 8 4.62 7.09 -6.06
C LYS A 8 3.34 6.64 -5.37
N GLN A 9 2.56 5.76 -6.01
CA GLN A 9 1.34 5.20 -5.42
C GLN A 9 1.67 4.28 -4.24
N LEU A 10 2.68 3.41 -4.38
CA LEU A 10 3.15 2.57 -3.27
C LEU A 10 3.60 3.41 -2.08
N LYS A 11 4.36 4.48 -2.32
CA LYS A 11 4.79 5.40 -1.27
C LYS A 11 3.59 6.01 -0.54
N LYS A 12 2.69 6.64 -1.28
CA LYS A 12 1.48 7.27 -0.74
C LYS A 12 0.62 6.28 0.06
N PHE A 13 0.43 5.09 -0.49
CA PHE A 13 -0.38 4.03 0.10
C PHE A 13 0.18 3.57 1.45
N TRP A 14 1.48 3.29 1.51
CA TRP A 14 2.10 2.82 2.76
C TRP A 14 2.21 3.93 3.80
N GLU A 15 2.44 5.18 3.39
CA GLU A 15 2.35 6.35 4.27
C GLU A 15 0.95 6.47 4.89
N TRP A 16 -0.12 6.30 4.09
CA TRP A 16 -1.48 6.30 4.59
C TRP A 16 -1.75 5.16 5.59
N CYS A 17 -1.12 4.00 5.39
CA CYS A 17 -1.19 2.87 6.33
C CYS A 17 -0.43 3.14 7.64
N GLY A 18 0.29 4.25 7.77
CA GLY A 18 1.05 4.63 8.97
C GLY A 18 2.54 4.26 8.92
N PHE A 19 3.08 3.94 7.75
CA PHE A 19 4.52 3.89 7.58
C PHE A 19 5.10 5.30 7.41
N GLU A 20 6.34 5.47 7.81
CA GLU A 20 7.09 6.70 7.62
C GLU A 20 8.35 6.38 6.79
N LEU A 21 8.70 7.31 5.89
CA LEU A 21 9.89 7.21 5.05
C LEU A 21 10.94 8.20 5.53
N GLU A 22 12.06 7.67 6.00
CA GLU A 22 13.26 8.41 6.38
C GLU A 22 14.31 8.26 5.27
N ILE A 23 14.84 9.37 4.77
CA ILE A 23 15.96 9.34 3.81
C ILE A 23 17.25 9.46 4.62
N VAL A 24 18.02 8.37 4.68
CA VAL A 24 19.28 8.34 5.43
C VAL A 24 20.45 8.56 4.48
N SER A 25 21.17 9.67 4.68
CA SER A 25 22.45 9.94 4.01
C SER A 25 23.60 9.33 4.79
N PHE A 26 24.49 8.63 4.10
CA PHE A 26 25.78 8.23 4.64
C PHE A 26 26.91 8.54 3.65
N ASN A 27 28.05 8.95 4.21
CA ASN A 27 29.26 9.14 3.44
C ASN A 27 29.92 7.77 3.27
N THR A 28 30.01 7.30 2.03
CA THR A 28 30.90 6.18 1.73
C THR A 28 32.26 6.75 1.32
N ASP A 29 33.32 6.22 1.92
CA ASP A 29 34.69 6.44 1.46
C ASP A 29 35.12 5.17 0.71
N PRO A 30 34.81 5.05 -0.59
CA PRO A 30 35.37 3.98 -1.39
C PRO A 30 36.87 4.20 -1.48
N ALA A 31 37.65 3.41 -0.72
CA ALA A 31 39.11 3.44 -0.68
C ALA A 31 39.75 3.39 -2.10
N ASP A 32 39.01 2.87 -3.09
CA ASP A 32 39.46 2.69 -4.47
C ASP A 32 39.09 3.84 -5.43
N LEU A 33 38.31 4.85 -5.01
CA LEU A 33 37.79 5.91 -5.90
C LEU A 33 38.13 7.36 -5.48
N GLY A 34 38.91 7.54 -4.41
CA GLY A 34 39.56 8.83 -4.11
C GLY A 34 38.62 10.01 -3.84
N GLY A 35 37.39 9.76 -3.37
CA GLY A 35 36.44 10.83 -3.03
C GLY A 35 35.23 10.34 -2.24
N LYS A 36 34.78 11.16 -1.29
CA LYS A 36 33.54 10.94 -0.53
C LYS A 36 32.35 10.99 -1.49
N ARG A 37 31.54 9.92 -1.52
CA ARG A 37 30.24 9.93 -2.17
C ARG A 37 29.16 9.96 -1.10
N GLU A 38 28.27 10.93 -1.21
CA GLU A 38 27.02 10.92 -0.45
C GLU A 38 26.09 9.89 -1.10
N CYS A 39 25.71 8.89 -0.32
CA CYS A 39 24.72 7.90 -0.71
C CYS A 39 23.49 8.09 0.16
N THR A 40 22.31 8.12 -0.45
CA THR A 40 21.03 8.14 0.26
C THR A 40 20.34 6.80 0.11
N VAL A 41 19.78 6.29 1.19
CA VAL A 41 18.91 5.11 1.18
C VAL A 41 17.59 5.46 1.84
N ASP A 42 16.52 5.06 1.19
CA ASP A 42 15.16 5.14 1.72
C ASP A 42 14.99 4.08 2.82
N HIS A 43 14.67 4.51 4.04
CA HIS A 43 14.31 3.63 5.14
C HIS A 43 12.84 3.81 5.48
N TRP A 44 12.13 2.69 5.51
CA TRP A 44 10.73 2.61 5.87
C TRP A 44 10.60 2.09 7.29
N HIS A 45 9.84 2.80 8.12
CA HIS A 45 9.55 2.36 9.48
C HIS A 45 8.06 2.35 9.80
N TYR A 46 7.65 1.46 10.71
CA TYR A 46 6.28 1.32 11.18
C TYR A 46 6.25 1.22 12.70
N GLY A 47 5.77 2.27 13.35
CA GLY A 47 5.90 2.43 14.80
C GLY A 47 7.36 2.39 15.26
N ALA A 48 7.59 2.02 16.52
CA ALA A 48 8.93 2.05 17.12
C ALA A 48 9.83 0.83 16.76
N ASN A 49 9.27 -0.22 16.14
CA ASN A 49 9.86 -1.57 16.20
C ASN A 49 10.15 -2.23 14.85
N LEU A 50 9.86 -1.58 13.72
CA LEU A 50 10.08 -2.14 12.38
C LEU A 50 10.92 -1.18 11.53
N TRP A 51 12.08 -1.67 11.11
CA TRP A 51 13.03 -0.99 10.23
C TRP A 51 13.24 -1.84 8.99
N THR A 52 12.92 -1.33 7.80
CA THR A 52 13.14 -2.01 6.53
C THR A 52 13.65 -1.03 5.47
N VAL A 53 14.54 -1.49 4.61
CA VAL A 53 15.09 -0.72 3.48
C VAL A 53 14.06 -0.56 2.34
N PHE A 54 13.03 -1.39 2.35
CA PHE A 54 12.01 -1.40 1.30
C PHE A 54 10.61 -1.25 1.90
N PRO A 55 9.68 -0.59 1.19
CA PRO A 55 8.28 -0.62 1.58
C PRO A 55 7.78 -2.06 1.53
N PRO A 56 6.73 -2.41 2.30
CA PRO A 56 6.13 -3.73 2.20
C PRO A 56 5.67 -4.05 0.77
N THR A 57 5.76 -5.32 0.39
CA THR A 57 5.25 -5.81 -0.90
C THR A 57 3.73 -5.79 -0.91
N ILE A 58 3.13 -5.51 -2.07
CA ILE A 58 1.67 -5.64 -2.27
C ILE A 58 1.33 -7.12 -2.39
N ASP A 59 1.09 -7.74 -1.24
CA ASP A 59 0.56 -9.08 -1.11
C ASP A 59 -0.53 -9.09 -0.02
N LEU A 60 -1.34 -10.15 -0.01
CA LEU A 60 -2.44 -10.25 0.95
C LEU A 60 -1.95 -10.19 2.40
N ASN A 61 -0.79 -10.78 2.74
CA ASN A 61 -0.32 -10.79 4.12
C ASN A 61 -0.03 -9.37 4.62
N ASN A 62 0.68 -8.56 3.83
CA ASN A 62 0.98 -7.18 4.19
C ASN A 62 -0.27 -6.29 4.15
N LEU A 63 -1.16 -6.48 3.18
CA LEU A 63 -2.42 -5.73 3.11
C LEU A 63 -3.32 -6.01 4.32
N PHE A 64 -3.50 -7.27 4.71
CA PHE A 64 -4.27 -7.64 5.90
C PHE A 64 -3.58 -7.23 7.21
N LYS A 65 -2.24 -7.14 7.21
CA LYS A 65 -1.49 -6.73 8.40
C LYS A 65 -1.53 -5.22 8.64
N TYR A 66 -1.49 -4.41 7.59
CA TYR A 66 -1.31 -2.95 7.72
C TYR A 66 -2.48 -2.13 7.15
N ALA A 67 -2.96 -2.45 5.94
CA ALA A 67 -3.96 -1.64 5.26
C ALA A 67 -5.39 -1.89 5.78
N VAL A 68 -5.78 -3.17 5.94
CA VAL A 68 -7.12 -3.54 6.40
C VAL A 68 -7.42 -3.03 7.82
N PRO A 69 -6.51 -3.14 8.81
CA PRO A 69 -6.73 -2.54 10.13
C PRO A 69 -6.95 -1.03 10.05
N LYS A 70 -6.23 -0.32 9.18
CA LYS A 70 -6.38 1.13 9.01
C LYS A 70 -7.76 1.50 8.43
N LEU A 71 -8.27 0.74 7.45
CA LEU A 71 -9.64 0.91 6.95
C LEU A 71 -10.66 0.78 8.09
N ILE A 72 -10.53 -0.26 8.90
CA ILE A 72 -11.44 -0.54 10.02
C ILE A 72 -11.38 0.56 11.08
N GLU A 73 -10.19 1.05 11.41
CA GLU A 73 -9.97 2.19 12.32
C GLU A 73 -10.73 3.44 11.86
N LEU A 74 -10.71 3.70 10.54
CA LEU A 74 -11.45 4.81 9.93
C LEU A 74 -12.97 4.55 9.83
N GLY A 75 -13.40 3.33 10.13
CA GLY A 75 -14.80 2.91 10.11
C GLY A 75 -15.30 2.45 8.75
N TYR A 76 -14.41 1.98 7.89
CA TYR A 76 -14.78 1.30 6.65
C TYR A 76 -14.85 -0.21 6.86
N HIS A 77 -15.64 -0.86 6.02
CA HIS A 77 -15.80 -2.30 5.95
C HIS A 77 -15.29 -2.81 4.60
N LEU A 78 -14.60 -3.93 4.65
CA LEU A 78 -14.17 -4.66 3.46
C LEU A 78 -15.19 -5.76 3.14
N GLU A 79 -15.65 -5.84 1.91
CA GLU A 79 -16.48 -6.94 1.43
C GLU A 79 -15.85 -7.56 0.17
N LEU A 80 -15.71 -8.88 0.20
CA LEU A 80 -15.34 -9.68 -0.96
C LEU A 80 -16.64 -10.13 -1.64
N CYS A 81 -16.83 -9.73 -2.89
CA CYS A 81 -18.04 -10.07 -3.63
C CYS A 81 -17.83 -11.35 -4.44
N ASP A 82 -18.84 -12.23 -4.43
CA ASP A 82 -18.85 -13.41 -5.30
C ASP A 82 -18.78 -12.99 -6.77
N THR A 83 -18.07 -13.81 -7.55
CA THR A 83 -17.99 -13.62 -8.99
C THR A 83 -18.32 -14.92 -9.70
N THR A 84 -19.07 -14.79 -10.80
CA THR A 84 -19.42 -15.92 -11.67
C THR A 84 -18.26 -16.33 -12.58
N LYS A 85 -17.18 -15.54 -12.62
CA LYS A 85 -15.98 -15.84 -13.40
C LYS A 85 -14.93 -16.50 -12.50
N PRO A 86 -14.38 -17.64 -12.92
CA PRO A 86 -13.28 -18.26 -12.18
C PRO A 86 -12.07 -17.30 -12.17
N ASN A 87 -11.41 -17.22 -11.01
CA ASN A 87 -10.20 -16.43 -10.79
C ASN A 87 -10.34 -14.91 -10.96
N GLU A 88 -11.55 -14.36 -10.98
CA GLU A 88 -11.77 -12.93 -10.79
C GLU A 88 -12.04 -12.71 -9.28
N TYR A 89 -11.44 -11.69 -8.68
CA TYR A 89 -11.70 -11.29 -7.30
C TYR A 89 -12.31 -9.91 -7.31
N ARG A 90 -13.40 -9.72 -6.57
CA ARG A 90 -14.10 -8.44 -6.48
C ARG A 90 -14.06 -7.91 -5.06
N VAL A 91 -13.64 -6.66 -4.92
CA VAL A 91 -13.53 -5.98 -3.64
C VAL A 91 -14.42 -4.75 -3.62
N ALA A 92 -15.21 -4.65 -2.55
CA ALA A 92 -16.00 -3.48 -2.21
C ALA A 92 -15.51 -2.89 -0.88
N ILE A 93 -15.42 -1.56 -0.82
CA ILE A 93 -15.23 -0.83 0.44
C ILE A 93 -16.57 -0.17 0.78
N LYS A 94 -17.03 -0.35 2.01
CA LYS A 94 -18.28 0.22 2.50
C LYS A 94 -18.03 1.14 3.70
N ASP A 95 -18.86 2.15 3.87
CA ASP A 95 -18.85 3.01 5.06
C ASP A 95 -19.57 2.34 6.25
N ARG A 96 -19.65 3.05 7.38
CA ARG A 96 -20.34 2.58 8.60
C ARG A 96 -21.83 2.30 8.42
N SER A 97 -22.45 2.86 7.37
CA SER A 97 -23.85 2.62 7.02
C SER A 97 -24.00 1.45 6.03
N PHE A 98 -22.90 0.73 5.75
CA PHE A 98 -22.80 -0.32 4.73
C PHE A 98 -23.07 0.18 3.30
N SER A 99 -22.93 1.48 3.05
CA SER A 99 -23.03 2.06 1.71
C SER A 99 -21.70 1.89 0.98
N LEU A 100 -21.75 1.54 -0.30
CA LEU A 100 -20.55 1.43 -1.13
C LEU A 100 -19.83 2.79 -1.21
N VAL A 101 -18.53 2.80 -0.94
CA VAL A 101 -17.67 3.97 -1.05
C VAL A 101 -16.81 3.81 -2.30
N GLY A 102 -17.06 4.67 -3.29
CA GLY A 102 -16.40 4.57 -4.59
C GLY A 102 -16.95 3.42 -5.44
N ASN A 103 -16.08 2.84 -6.26
CA ASN A 103 -16.44 1.76 -7.20
C ASN A 103 -15.98 0.39 -6.70
N LEU A 104 -16.64 -0.66 -7.17
CA LEU A 104 -16.15 -2.04 -7.07
C LEU A 104 -14.85 -2.17 -7.86
N TRP A 105 -13.85 -2.83 -7.28
CA TRP A 105 -12.60 -3.15 -7.96
C TRP A 105 -12.49 -4.64 -8.20
N TRP A 106 -11.91 -5.00 -9.34
CA TRP A 106 -11.69 -6.40 -9.68
C TRP A 106 -10.36 -6.63 -10.37
N ASP A 107 -9.74 -7.74 -10.01
CA ASP A 107 -8.53 -8.23 -10.65
C ASP A 107 -8.41 -9.75 -10.51
N ASN A 108 -7.53 -10.37 -11.27
CA ASN A 108 -7.23 -11.79 -11.13
C ASN A 108 -6.24 -12.06 -9.98
N ASP A 109 -5.52 -11.02 -9.55
CA ASP A 109 -4.75 -11.02 -8.32
C ASP A 109 -5.57 -10.39 -7.18
N PRO A 110 -5.91 -11.16 -6.12
CA PRO A 110 -6.69 -10.63 -5.00
C PRO A 110 -5.98 -9.51 -4.24
N ALA A 111 -4.64 -9.51 -4.19
CA ALA A 111 -3.88 -8.44 -3.55
C ALA A 111 -3.97 -7.15 -4.35
N LEU A 112 -3.88 -7.21 -5.68
CA LEU A 112 -4.08 -6.03 -6.53
C LEU A 112 -5.51 -5.53 -6.48
N ALA A 113 -6.51 -6.42 -6.48
CA ALA A 113 -7.92 -6.03 -6.36
C ALA A 113 -8.17 -5.25 -5.05
N LEU A 114 -7.63 -5.75 -3.93
CA LEU A 114 -7.72 -5.09 -2.63
C LEU A 114 -6.94 -3.76 -2.59
N PHE A 115 -5.70 -3.76 -3.09
CA PHE A 115 -4.88 -2.55 -3.15
C PHE A 115 -5.61 -1.43 -3.92
N TRP A 116 -6.12 -1.71 -5.12
CA TRP A 116 -6.78 -0.70 -5.95
C TRP A 116 -8.09 -0.20 -5.34
N ALA A 117 -8.84 -1.07 -4.66
CA ALA A 117 -10.02 -0.64 -3.91
C ALA A 117 -9.68 0.42 -2.86
N ILE A 118 -8.61 0.18 -2.09
CA ILE A 118 -8.15 1.08 -1.03
C ILE A 118 -7.50 2.34 -1.62
N GLU A 119 -6.69 2.23 -2.67
CA GLU A 119 -6.00 3.37 -3.26
C GLU A 119 -6.99 4.41 -3.81
N LYS A 120 -8.12 3.97 -4.36
CA LYS A 120 -9.19 4.89 -4.76
C LYS A 120 -9.84 5.64 -3.61
N LEU A 121 -9.98 4.99 -2.46
CA LEU A 121 -10.41 5.66 -1.25
C LEU A 121 -9.39 6.74 -0.83
N ILE A 122 -8.10 6.43 -0.89
CA ILE A 122 -7.00 7.33 -0.53
C ILE A 122 -6.88 8.53 -1.50
N ASP A 123 -7.17 8.33 -2.79
CA ASP A 123 -7.17 9.39 -3.79
C ASP A 123 -8.34 10.37 -3.64
N GLY A 124 -9.29 10.10 -2.74
CA GLY A 124 -10.46 10.96 -2.57
C GLY A 124 -11.39 10.93 -3.79
N GLU A 125 -11.26 9.90 -4.64
CA GLU A 125 -12.29 9.53 -5.62
C GLU A 125 -13.46 8.82 -4.90
N SER A 126 -13.93 9.44 -3.81
CA SER A 126 -15.33 9.37 -3.41
C SER A 126 -16.13 10.11 -4.48
N LEU A 127 -16.92 9.34 -5.22
CA LEU A 127 -17.90 9.78 -6.22
C LEU A 127 -18.69 11.02 -5.81
#